data_AF-A0A4Y7JWR8-F1
#
_entry.id   AF-A0A4Y7JWR8-F1
#
_cell.length_a   1.000
_cell.length_b   1.000
_cell.length_c   1.000
_cell.angle_alpha   90.00
_cell.angle_beta   90.00
_cell.angle_gamma   90.00
#
_symmetry.space_group_name_H-M   'P 1'
#
loop_
_entity.id
_entity.type
_entity.pdbx_description
1 polymer ?
#
loop_
_entity_poly.entity_id
_entity_poly.type
_entity_poly.pdbx_seq_one_letter_code
_entity_poly.pdbx_strand_id
1 'polypeptide(L)'
;MFLQKTKRDKMVAQVFKVDLNKPLVFQVGHLGEDYQEWVHQPIVSKEGPRFFASDFWEFLTRTQWWVIPLVWLPVVGYSVNISKQMGHTLPELVLMVMGGIFIWSLLEYTLHRFLFHINTTSYWGNTLHYLLHGCHHKHPMDGLRLVFPPAATAILLVPFWNLVKLFSTPSTTPALFGGGLLGYVMYDCTHYYLHHGQPTKEVPKNLKHYNLLISSPYPDMIDEPCCASVSKRFIPTKPAHDEPSCRYHLNHHFRVQTKGFGITSSLWDKVFGTLPPSKVGEKSN
;
A
#
# COMPACT_ATOMS: atom_id res chain seq x y z
N MET A 1 43.84 -27.84 34.33
CA MET A 1 43.17 -27.83 33.00
C MET A 1 41.67 -27.82 33.25
N PHE A 2 40.88 -26.99 32.57
CA PHE A 2 39.41 -26.75 32.75
C PHE A 2 38.95 -25.52 33.57
N LEU A 3 39.77 -24.46 33.67
CA LEU A 3 39.26 -23.10 33.93
C LEU A 3 39.39 -22.24 32.66
N GLN A 4 38.86 -22.74 31.56
CA GLN A 4 38.67 -21.99 30.32
C GLN A 4 37.20 -22.08 29.91
N LYS A 5 36.31 -21.84 30.88
CA LYS A 5 34.91 -21.52 30.63
C LYS A 5 34.93 -20.17 29.95
N THR A 6 35.03 -20.24 28.63
CA THR A 6 34.86 -19.16 27.66
C THR A 6 33.91 -18.10 28.22
N LYS A 7 34.51 -17.00 28.71
CA LYS A 7 33.95 -15.66 28.59
C LYS A 7 33.73 -15.46 27.09
N ARG A 8 32.65 -16.04 26.59
CA ARG A 8 32.06 -15.63 25.32
C ARG A 8 31.33 -14.37 25.71
N ASP A 9 32.05 -13.26 25.60
CA ASP A 9 31.50 -11.92 25.70
C ASP A 9 30.33 -11.86 24.71
N LYS A 10 29.12 -12.10 25.22
CA LYS A 10 27.92 -11.54 24.61
C LYS A 10 28.06 -10.05 24.83
N MET A 11 28.83 -9.38 23.97
CA MET A 11 28.61 -7.98 23.68
C MET A 11 27.13 -7.89 23.32
N VAL A 12 26.33 -7.35 24.25
CA VAL A 12 24.98 -6.90 23.93
C VAL A 12 25.20 -5.80 22.90
N ALA A 13 25.13 -6.17 21.62
CA ALA A 13 25.17 -5.19 20.55
C ALA A 13 24.11 -4.15 20.89
N GLN A 14 24.50 -2.87 20.97
CA GLN A 14 23.52 -1.81 21.18
C GLN A 14 22.48 -1.92 20.08
N VAL A 15 21.23 -2.20 20.46
CA VAL A 15 20.10 -2.24 19.54
C VAL A 15 20.03 -0.87 18.87
N PHE A 16 20.17 -0.84 17.55
CA PHE A 16 20.13 0.41 16.80
C PHE A 16 18.74 1.05 16.97
N LYS A 17 18.70 2.33 17.34
CA LYS A 17 17.46 3.07 17.50
C LYS A 17 17.33 4.14 16.43
N VAL A 18 16.21 4.14 15.70
CA VAL A 18 15.91 5.16 14.71
C VAL A 18 15.62 6.50 15.39
N ASP A 19 16.26 7.56 14.91
CA ASP A 19 16.02 8.94 15.30
C ASP A 19 15.09 9.62 14.27
N LEU A 20 13.83 9.85 14.68
CA LEU A 20 12.79 10.45 13.84
C LEU A 20 13.06 11.93 13.51
N ASN A 21 13.99 12.58 14.19
CA ASN A 21 14.39 13.97 13.90
C ASN A 21 15.47 14.06 12.81
N LYS A 22 15.96 12.92 12.32
CA LYS A 22 16.97 12.82 11.27
C LYS A 22 16.41 12.12 10.03
N PRO A 23 17.03 12.32 8.84
CA PRO A 23 16.65 11.63 7.61
C PRO A 23 16.57 10.11 7.80
N LEU A 24 15.42 9.50 7.51
CA LEU A 24 15.14 8.11 7.89
C LEU A 24 15.72 7.04 6.95
N VAL A 25 15.82 7.32 5.65
CA VAL A 25 16.01 6.27 4.63
C VAL A 25 17.28 5.46 4.87
N PHE A 26 18.38 6.10 5.28
CA PHE A 26 19.64 5.40 5.54
C PHE A 26 19.80 4.93 6.99
N GLN A 27 18.85 5.25 7.88
CA GLN A 27 18.82 4.74 9.25
C GLN A 27 18.19 3.33 9.30
N VAL A 28 17.07 3.13 8.61
CA VAL A 28 16.26 1.90 8.73
C VAL A 28 17.00 0.62 8.34
N GLY A 29 18.00 0.71 7.46
CA GLY A 29 18.86 -0.43 7.12
C GLY A 29 19.64 -1.00 8.31
N HIS A 30 19.96 -0.18 9.33
CA HIS A 30 20.71 -0.62 10.50
C HIS A 30 19.88 -1.42 11.51
N LEU A 31 18.54 -1.48 11.33
CA LEU A 31 17.66 -2.24 12.22
C LEU A 31 17.84 -3.76 12.06
N GLY A 32 18.41 -4.24 10.95
CA GLY A 32 18.65 -5.67 10.75
C GLY A 32 17.37 -6.50 10.88
N GLU A 33 17.37 -7.44 11.83
CA GLU A 33 16.25 -8.34 12.13
C GLU A 33 15.05 -7.63 12.78
N ASP A 34 15.28 -6.53 13.51
CA ASP A 34 14.23 -5.78 14.22
C ASP A 34 13.38 -4.93 13.26
N TYR A 35 13.79 -4.82 11.99
CA TYR A 35 13.15 -3.97 11.00
C TYR A 35 11.68 -4.33 10.76
N GLN A 36 11.37 -5.63 10.64
CA GLN A 36 10.03 -6.09 10.30
C GLN A 36 9.02 -5.76 11.40
N GLU A 37 9.41 -5.88 12.67
CA GLU A 37 8.55 -5.47 13.77
C GLU A 37 8.43 -3.94 13.82
N TRP A 38 9.56 -3.24 13.67
CA TRP A 38 9.59 -1.77 13.74
C TRP A 38 8.75 -1.08 12.66
N VAL A 39 8.83 -1.54 11.40
CA VAL A 39 8.17 -0.88 10.26
C VAL A 39 6.65 -1.00 10.31
N HIS A 40 6.18 -2.08 10.93
CA HIS A 40 4.77 -2.45 11.03
C HIS A 40 4.08 -1.95 12.29
N GLN A 41 4.77 -1.15 13.12
CA GLN A 41 4.21 -0.41 14.24
C GLN A 41 3.88 1.03 13.79
N PRO A 42 2.62 1.35 13.46
CA PRO A 42 2.28 2.61 12.81
C PRO A 42 2.44 3.81 13.75
N ILE A 43 2.94 4.92 13.20
CA ILE A 43 2.97 6.23 13.84
C ILE A 43 1.89 7.07 13.15
N VAL A 44 0.79 7.32 13.86
CA VAL A 44 -0.35 8.07 13.35
C VAL A 44 -0.07 9.57 13.52
N SER A 45 0.36 10.22 12.44
CA SER A 45 0.60 11.66 12.34
C SER A 45 0.29 12.15 10.94
N LYS A 46 -0.29 13.35 10.81
CA LYS A 46 -0.50 14.01 9.51
C LYS A 46 0.82 14.47 8.90
N GLU A 47 1.80 14.81 9.74
CA GLU A 47 3.14 15.18 9.30
C GLU A 47 4.05 13.96 9.31
N GLY A 48 4.63 13.66 8.15
CA GLY A 48 5.60 12.60 7.98
C GLY A 48 7.04 13.06 8.25
N PRO A 49 7.93 12.16 8.69
CA PRO A 49 9.34 12.47 8.91
C PRO A 49 10.07 12.78 7.60
N ARG A 50 11.25 13.39 7.73
CA ARG A 50 12.12 13.64 6.58
C ARG A 50 12.83 12.37 6.14
N PHE A 51 12.89 12.10 4.84
CA PHE A 51 13.48 10.88 4.29
C PHE A 51 14.95 11.07 3.94
N PHE A 52 15.27 12.19 3.29
CA PHE A 52 16.62 12.49 2.82
C PHE A 52 17.15 13.82 3.36
N ALA A 53 18.47 13.92 3.55
CA ALA A 53 19.08 15.20 3.92
C ALA A 53 18.94 16.24 2.79
N SER A 54 19.11 15.81 1.54
CA SER A 54 18.98 16.66 0.34
C SER A 54 17.53 17.00 0.04
N ASP A 55 17.26 18.28 -0.20
CA ASP A 55 15.93 18.76 -0.63
C ASP A 55 15.50 18.17 -1.97
N PHE A 56 16.45 17.90 -2.87
CA PHE A 56 16.16 17.30 -4.17
C PHE A 56 15.62 15.87 -4.02
N TRP A 57 16.30 15.03 -3.22
CA TRP A 57 15.84 13.66 -2.97
C TRP A 57 14.56 13.63 -2.13
N GLU A 58 14.43 14.55 -1.17
CA GLU A 58 13.20 14.70 -0.38
C GLU A 58 12.01 15.07 -1.26
N PHE A 59 12.17 16.00 -2.20
CA PHE A 59 11.14 16.41 -3.15
C PHE A 59 10.61 15.22 -3.97
N LEU A 60 11.51 14.35 -4.45
CA LEU A 60 11.12 13.16 -5.23
C LEU A 60 10.31 12.12 -4.42
N THR A 61 10.32 12.19 -3.08
CA THR A 61 9.52 11.30 -2.24
C THR A 61 8.09 11.79 -2.01
N ARG A 62 7.79 13.05 -2.34
CA ARG A 62 6.51 13.68 -2.00
C ARG A 62 5.65 13.84 -3.23
N THR A 63 4.56 13.06 -3.29
CA THR A 63 3.66 13.03 -4.44
C THR A 63 2.22 13.27 -3.98
N GLN A 64 1.60 14.30 -4.54
CA GLN A 64 0.17 14.56 -4.33
C GLN A 64 -0.67 13.55 -5.13
N TRP A 65 -1.79 13.09 -4.58
CA TRP A 65 -2.62 12.05 -5.21
C TRP A 65 -3.07 12.39 -6.64
N TRP A 66 -3.36 13.67 -6.93
CA TRP A 66 -3.83 14.13 -8.23
C TRP A 66 -2.74 14.13 -9.31
N VAL A 67 -1.46 13.99 -8.92
CA VAL A 67 -0.34 13.87 -9.88
C VAL A 67 -0.45 12.55 -10.66
N ILE A 68 -0.93 11.48 -10.02
CA ILE A 68 -1.06 10.16 -10.64
C ILE A 68 -1.97 10.19 -11.88
N PRO A 69 -3.25 10.63 -11.80
CA PRO A 69 -4.09 10.72 -12.99
C PRO A 69 -3.57 11.75 -13.99
N LEU A 70 -3.02 12.88 -13.53
CA LEU A 70 -2.51 13.93 -14.41
C LEU A 70 -1.37 13.43 -15.32
N VAL A 71 -0.43 12.67 -14.77
CA VAL A 71 0.73 12.14 -15.52
C VAL A 71 0.33 10.94 -16.38
N TRP A 72 -0.47 10.01 -15.84
CA TRP A 72 -0.63 8.70 -16.47
C TRP A 72 -1.86 8.57 -17.37
N LEU A 73 -2.94 9.33 -17.17
CA LEU A 73 -4.10 9.27 -18.07
C LEU A 73 -3.77 9.70 -19.52
N PRO A 74 -2.93 10.72 -19.77
CA PRO A 74 -2.47 11.02 -21.13
C PRO A 74 -1.70 9.84 -21.76
N VAL A 75 -0.88 9.13 -20.97
CA VAL A 75 -0.13 7.95 -21.44
C VAL A 75 -1.07 6.79 -21.76
N VAL A 76 -2.12 6.59 -20.96
CA VAL A 76 -3.20 5.62 -21.24
C VAL A 76 -3.86 5.96 -22.59
N GLY A 77 -4.30 7.20 -22.77
CA GLY A 77 -4.96 7.65 -24.00
C GLY A 77 -4.07 7.51 -25.24
N TYR A 78 -2.80 7.88 -25.12
CA TYR A 78 -1.80 7.69 -26.17
C TYR A 78 -1.61 6.21 -26.54
N SER A 79 -1.46 5.34 -25.53
CA SER A 79 -1.25 3.91 -25.74
C SER A 79 -2.45 3.25 -26.44
N VAL A 80 -3.68 3.58 -26.03
CA VAL A 80 -4.90 3.08 -26.70
C VAL A 80 -5.00 3.62 -28.14
N ASN A 81 -4.60 4.88 -28.36
CA ASN A 81 -4.61 5.47 -29.69
C ASN A 81 -3.62 4.78 -30.66
N ILE A 82 -2.46 4.29 -30.18
CA ILE A 82 -1.55 3.49 -31.01
C ILE A 82 -2.25 2.24 -31.52
N SER A 83 -2.90 1.46 -30.65
CA SER A 83 -3.65 0.26 -31.08
C SER A 83 -4.80 0.60 -32.03
N LYS A 84 -5.47 1.74 -31.84
CA LYS A 84 -6.49 2.25 -32.77
C LYS A 84 -5.90 2.53 -34.16
N GLN A 85 -4.74 3.19 -34.23
CA GLN A 85 -4.05 3.47 -35.49
C GLN A 85 -3.57 2.19 -36.21
N MET A 86 -3.39 1.11 -35.45
CA MET A 86 -3.07 -0.22 -35.98
C MET A 86 -4.31 -1.01 -36.47
N GLY A 87 -5.48 -0.35 -36.54
CA GLY A 87 -6.67 -0.89 -37.21
C GLY A 87 -7.71 -1.53 -36.29
N HIS A 88 -7.51 -1.49 -34.97
CA HIS A 88 -8.46 -2.09 -34.04
C HIS A 88 -9.78 -1.31 -33.94
N THR A 89 -10.88 -2.05 -33.87
CA THR A 89 -12.22 -1.49 -33.72
C THR A 89 -12.47 -1.02 -32.28
N LEU A 90 -13.47 -0.17 -32.08
CA LEU A 90 -13.82 0.31 -30.73
C LEU A 90 -14.14 -0.84 -29.74
N PRO A 91 -14.94 -1.86 -30.08
CA PRO A 91 -15.20 -2.99 -29.18
C PRO A 91 -13.93 -3.76 -28.80
N GLU A 92 -13.02 -3.97 -29.74
CA GLU A 92 -11.72 -4.61 -29.49
C GLU A 92 -10.88 -3.80 -28.50
N LEU A 93 -10.81 -2.47 -28.69
CA LEU A 93 -10.08 -1.57 -27.79
C LEU A 93 -10.67 -1.58 -26.37
N VAL A 94 -12.00 -1.56 -26.24
CA VAL A 94 -12.68 -1.67 -24.94
C VAL A 94 -12.31 -3.00 -24.26
N LEU A 95 -12.34 -4.11 -25.00
CA LEU A 95 -11.98 -5.41 -24.46
C LEU A 95 -10.50 -5.47 -24.02
N MET A 96 -9.58 -4.89 -24.80
CA MET A 96 -8.17 -4.80 -24.44
C MET A 96 -7.96 -3.96 -23.18
N VAL A 97 -8.63 -2.81 -23.06
CA VAL A 97 -8.53 -1.96 -21.87
C VAL A 97 -9.07 -2.70 -20.64
N MET A 98 -10.22 -3.36 -20.75
CA MET A 98 -10.79 -4.16 -19.66
C MET A 98 -9.88 -5.35 -19.29
N GLY A 99 -9.29 -6.02 -20.27
CA GLY A 99 -8.30 -7.07 -20.07
C GLY A 99 -7.07 -6.56 -19.33
N GLY A 100 -6.57 -5.37 -19.70
CA GLY A 100 -5.47 -4.70 -19.01
C GLY A 100 -5.79 -4.38 -17.55
N ILE A 101 -6.98 -3.82 -17.26
CA ILE A 101 -7.43 -3.55 -15.88
C ILE A 101 -7.50 -4.85 -15.06
N PHE A 102 -8.02 -5.92 -15.67
CA PHE A 102 -8.08 -7.23 -15.01
C PHE A 102 -6.69 -7.79 -14.71
N ILE A 103 -5.75 -7.73 -15.67
CA ILE A 103 -4.34 -8.11 -15.46
C ILE A 103 -3.72 -7.28 -14.32
N TRP A 104 -3.99 -5.97 -14.29
CA TRP A 104 -3.54 -5.11 -13.21
C TRP A 104 -4.07 -5.57 -11.86
N SER A 105 -5.34 -5.96 -11.74
CA SER A 105 -5.88 -6.42 -10.44
C SER A 105 -5.10 -7.60 -9.85
N LEU A 106 -4.59 -8.51 -10.68
CA LEU A 106 -3.74 -9.61 -10.26
C LEU A 106 -2.32 -9.13 -9.94
N LEU A 107 -1.79 -8.20 -10.74
CA LEU A 107 -0.48 -7.60 -10.50
C LEU A 107 -0.46 -6.81 -9.18
N GLU A 108 -1.49 -6.03 -8.89
CA GLU A 108 -1.73 -5.36 -7.62
C GLU A 108 -1.61 -6.36 -6.46
N TYR A 109 -2.37 -7.45 -6.52
CA TYR A 109 -2.35 -8.47 -5.46
C TYR A 109 -0.95 -9.09 -5.29
N THR A 110 -0.29 -9.44 -6.39
CA THR A 110 1.03 -10.10 -6.32
C THR A 110 2.14 -9.16 -5.87
N LEU A 111 2.16 -7.91 -6.36
CA LEU A 111 3.08 -6.88 -5.89
C LEU A 111 2.85 -6.59 -4.41
N HIS A 112 1.60 -6.38 -4.00
CA HIS A 112 1.30 -6.05 -2.61
C HIS A 112 1.70 -7.21 -1.67
N ARG A 113 1.41 -8.45 -2.04
CA ARG A 113 1.72 -9.62 -1.21
C ARG A 113 3.20 -9.99 -1.18
N PHE A 114 3.87 -10.01 -2.32
CA PHE A 114 5.21 -10.61 -2.44
C PHE A 114 6.35 -9.60 -2.53
N LEU A 115 6.09 -8.39 -3.01
CA LEU A 115 7.09 -7.33 -3.12
C LEU A 115 6.96 -6.29 -1.99
N PHE A 116 5.76 -5.79 -1.77
CA PHE A 116 5.50 -4.74 -0.77
C PHE A 116 5.44 -5.28 0.66
N HIS A 117 5.28 -6.59 0.85
CA HIS A 117 5.36 -7.29 2.14
C HIS A 117 6.53 -8.29 2.16
N ILE A 118 7.63 -7.97 1.46
CA ILE A 118 8.82 -8.83 1.44
C ILE A 118 9.52 -8.82 2.81
N ASN A 119 9.81 -10.01 3.33
CA ASN A 119 10.63 -10.13 4.54
C ASN A 119 12.11 -9.99 4.19
N THR A 120 12.79 -9.10 4.89
CA THR A 120 14.20 -8.78 4.67
C THR A 120 14.84 -8.32 5.98
N THR A 121 16.14 -8.59 6.11
CA THR A 121 16.98 -8.28 7.27
C THR A 121 18.28 -7.56 6.87
N SER A 122 18.53 -7.41 5.57
CA SER A 122 19.74 -6.76 5.07
C SER A 122 19.60 -5.25 5.05
N TYR A 123 20.70 -4.52 5.20
CA TYR A 123 20.70 -3.06 5.18
C TYR A 123 19.97 -2.48 3.96
N TRP A 124 20.36 -2.93 2.76
CA TRP A 124 19.77 -2.44 1.51
C TRP A 124 18.37 -2.98 1.26
N GLY A 125 18.08 -4.21 1.69
CA GLY A 125 16.74 -4.78 1.59
C GLY A 125 15.74 -4.02 2.46
N ASN A 126 16.06 -3.75 3.72
CA ASN A 126 15.24 -2.95 4.64
C ASN A 126 15.03 -1.53 4.10
N THR A 127 16.10 -0.92 3.56
CA THR A 127 16.04 0.42 2.96
C THR A 127 15.12 0.45 1.74
N LEU A 128 15.24 -0.52 0.84
CA LEU A 128 14.40 -0.62 -0.36
C LEU A 128 12.94 -0.91 0.00
N HIS A 129 12.68 -1.88 0.89
CA HIS A 129 11.33 -2.17 1.37
C HIS A 129 10.69 -0.94 2.01
N TYR A 130 11.44 -0.18 2.81
CA TYR A 130 10.94 1.05 3.43
C TYR A 130 10.50 2.07 2.38
N LEU A 131 11.26 2.25 1.30
CA LEU A 131 10.91 3.17 0.21
C LEU A 131 9.72 2.68 -0.64
N LEU A 132 9.56 1.36 -0.81
CA LEU A 132 8.50 0.79 -1.65
C LEU A 132 7.15 0.76 -0.93
N HIS A 133 7.11 0.39 0.35
CA HIS A 133 5.84 0.23 1.07
C HIS A 133 5.95 0.38 2.59
N GLY A 134 7.11 0.08 3.18
CA GLY A 134 7.29 0.16 4.62
C GLY A 134 7.06 1.57 5.19
N CYS A 135 7.38 2.61 4.43
CA CYS A 135 7.05 4.00 4.78
C CYS A 135 5.56 4.21 5.01
N HIS A 136 4.73 3.62 4.15
CA HIS A 136 3.29 3.76 4.20
C HIS A 136 2.71 3.01 5.42
N HIS A 137 3.16 1.80 5.71
CA HIS A 137 2.78 1.11 6.95
C HIS A 137 3.23 1.85 8.22
N LYS A 138 4.43 2.45 8.17
CA LYS A 138 4.97 3.18 9.31
C LYS A 138 4.25 4.52 9.52
N HIS A 139 3.87 5.20 8.45
CA HIS A 139 3.24 6.53 8.46
C HIS A 139 1.99 6.55 7.57
N PRO A 140 0.90 5.84 7.95
CA PRO A 140 -0.25 5.63 7.07
C PRO A 140 -1.03 6.90 6.73
N MET A 141 -0.89 7.95 7.56
CA MET A 141 -1.57 9.24 7.37
C MET A 141 -0.70 10.32 6.70
N ASP A 142 0.51 9.99 6.23
CA ASP A 142 1.31 10.90 5.39
C ASP A 142 0.76 10.89 3.95
N GLY A 143 -0.12 11.85 3.65
CA GLY A 143 -0.77 11.96 2.34
C GLY A 143 0.18 12.21 1.16
N LEU A 144 1.42 12.64 1.40
CA LEU A 144 2.41 12.85 0.33
C LEU A 144 3.22 11.59 0.01
N ARG A 145 3.14 10.55 0.85
CA ARG A 145 3.94 9.32 0.74
C ARG A 145 3.10 8.05 0.70
N LEU A 146 1.87 8.19 0.19
CA LEU A 146 0.95 7.09 0.00
C LEU A 146 0.97 6.58 -1.44
N VAL A 147 0.81 7.48 -2.41
CA VAL A 147 0.81 7.12 -3.84
C VAL A 147 2.23 6.93 -4.35
N PHE A 148 2.39 6.09 -5.38
CA PHE A 148 3.71 5.79 -5.92
C PHE A 148 4.27 7.00 -6.71
N PRO A 149 5.51 7.47 -6.42
CA PRO A 149 6.07 8.59 -7.16
C PRO A 149 6.19 8.30 -8.66
N PRO A 150 5.84 9.23 -9.57
CA PRO A 150 5.85 8.96 -11.01
C PRO A 150 7.21 8.50 -11.56
N ALA A 151 8.31 8.98 -10.98
CA ALA A 151 9.65 8.52 -11.36
C ALA A 151 9.86 7.02 -11.04
N ALA A 152 9.38 6.55 -9.89
CA ALA A 152 9.45 5.14 -9.53
C ALA A 152 8.49 4.30 -10.40
N THR A 153 7.28 4.79 -10.64
CA THR A 153 6.31 4.14 -11.54
C THR A 153 6.87 3.98 -12.94
N ALA A 154 7.50 5.02 -13.52
CA ALA A 154 8.13 4.95 -14.84
C ALA A 154 9.14 3.80 -14.97
N ILE A 155 9.92 3.54 -13.91
CA ILE A 155 10.87 2.41 -13.87
C ILE A 155 10.12 1.07 -13.89
N LEU A 156 9.04 0.94 -13.11
CA LEU A 156 8.21 -0.28 -13.05
C LEU A 156 7.39 -0.53 -14.32
N LEU A 157 7.14 0.49 -15.14
CA LEU A 157 6.46 0.32 -16.43
C LEU A 157 7.30 -0.43 -17.46
N VAL A 158 8.63 -0.44 -17.34
CA VAL A 158 9.52 -1.18 -18.25
C VAL A 158 9.31 -2.70 -18.15
N PRO A 159 9.43 -3.34 -16.97
CA PRO A 159 9.14 -4.77 -16.84
C PRO A 159 7.67 -5.06 -17.12
N PHE A 160 6.73 -4.17 -16.77
CA PHE A 160 5.32 -4.37 -17.07
C PHE A 160 5.02 -4.38 -18.58
N TRP A 161 5.57 -3.44 -19.35
CA TRP A 161 5.48 -3.43 -20.81
C TRP A 161 6.03 -4.71 -21.43
N ASN A 162 7.19 -5.18 -20.95
CA ASN A 162 7.77 -6.44 -21.42
C ASN A 162 6.90 -7.65 -21.07
N LEU A 163 6.29 -7.67 -19.88
CA LEU A 163 5.35 -8.72 -19.49
C LEU A 163 4.12 -8.78 -20.41
N VAL A 164 3.52 -7.62 -20.73
CA VAL A 164 2.36 -7.56 -21.65
C VAL A 164 2.75 -8.06 -23.05
N LYS A 165 3.93 -7.70 -23.56
CA LYS A 165 4.43 -8.18 -24.86
C LYS A 165 4.59 -9.70 -24.94
N LEU A 166 4.84 -10.39 -23.82
CA LEU A 166 5.01 -11.86 -23.84
C LEU A 166 3.73 -12.61 -24.22
N PHE A 167 2.56 -12.00 -24.00
CA PHE A 167 1.26 -12.65 -24.18
C PHE A 167 0.34 -11.92 -25.17
N SER A 168 0.85 -10.92 -25.91
CA SER A 168 0.06 -10.10 -26.83
C SER A 168 0.79 -9.83 -28.14
N THR A 169 0.04 -9.40 -29.16
CA THR A 169 0.60 -9.00 -30.45
C THR A 169 1.04 -7.54 -30.42
N PRO A 170 1.95 -7.09 -31.32
CA PRO A 170 2.36 -5.68 -31.39
C PRO A 170 1.19 -4.70 -31.54
N SER A 171 0.08 -5.12 -32.16
CA SER A 171 -1.11 -4.27 -32.33
C SER A 171 -1.97 -4.17 -31.07
N THR A 172 -1.93 -5.17 -30.19
CA THR A 172 -2.76 -5.25 -28.98
C THR A 172 -2.01 -4.85 -27.71
N THR A 173 -0.67 -5.00 -27.68
CA THR A 173 0.19 -4.61 -26.56
C THR A 173 -0.10 -3.18 -26.06
N PRO A 174 -0.19 -2.14 -26.91
CA PRO A 174 -0.37 -0.77 -26.43
C PRO A 174 -1.69 -0.56 -25.67
N ALA A 175 -2.82 -1.06 -26.18
CA ALA A 175 -4.11 -0.94 -25.49
C ALA A 175 -4.18 -1.81 -24.22
N LEU A 176 -3.62 -3.01 -24.21
CA LEU A 176 -3.53 -3.85 -23.01
C LEU A 176 -2.67 -3.19 -21.92
N PHE A 177 -1.51 -2.64 -22.30
CA PHE A 177 -0.67 -1.85 -21.41
C PHE A 177 -1.39 -0.61 -20.89
N GLY A 178 -2.08 0.12 -21.77
CA GLY A 178 -2.90 1.28 -21.40
C GLY A 178 -4.00 0.91 -20.40
N GLY A 179 -4.67 -0.23 -20.58
CA GLY A 179 -5.64 -0.76 -19.62
C GLY A 179 -5.01 -1.12 -18.28
N GLY A 180 -3.82 -1.73 -18.27
CA GLY A 180 -3.09 -2.02 -17.05
C GLY A 180 -2.64 -0.77 -16.30
N LEU A 181 -2.14 0.23 -17.02
CA LEU A 181 -1.78 1.53 -16.46
C LEU A 181 -3.01 2.28 -15.92
N LEU A 182 -4.17 2.16 -16.58
CA LEU A 182 -5.43 2.68 -16.06
C LEU A 182 -5.84 1.96 -14.77
N GLY A 183 -5.69 0.64 -14.71
CA GLY A 183 -5.87 -0.14 -13.48
C GLY A 183 -4.98 0.37 -12.34
N TYR A 184 -3.72 0.67 -12.62
CA TYR A 184 -2.79 1.30 -11.67
C TYR A 184 -3.27 2.66 -11.16
N VAL A 185 -3.71 3.55 -12.07
CA VAL A 185 -4.25 4.86 -11.67
C VAL A 185 -5.49 4.68 -10.78
N MET A 186 -6.38 3.74 -11.12
CA MET A 186 -7.53 3.41 -10.29
C MET A 186 -7.11 2.89 -8.91
N TYR A 187 -6.08 2.04 -8.86
CA TYR A 187 -5.52 1.52 -7.62
C TYR A 187 -4.98 2.63 -6.71
N ASP A 188 -4.07 3.48 -7.18
CA ASP A 188 -3.43 4.51 -6.35
C ASP A 188 -4.46 5.54 -5.85
N CYS A 189 -5.41 5.95 -6.71
CA CYS A 189 -6.50 6.83 -6.32
C CYS A 189 -7.43 6.18 -5.29
N THR A 190 -7.78 4.90 -5.49
CA THR A 190 -8.59 4.14 -4.52
C THR A 190 -7.87 4.05 -3.19
N HIS A 191 -6.61 3.62 -3.21
CA HIS A 191 -5.77 3.49 -2.03
C HIS A 191 -5.71 4.80 -1.24
N TYR A 192 -5.44 5.92 -1.92
CA TYR A 192 -5.43 7.24 -1.29
C TYR A 192 -6.77 7.59 -0.65
N TYR A 193 -7.87 7.35 -1.38
CA TYR A 193 -9.23 7.59 -0.88
C TYR A 193 -9.58 6.71 0.33
N LEU A 194 -9.07 5.48 0.43
CA LEU A 194 -9.31 4.62 1.59
C LEU A 194 -8.69 5.17 2.89
N HIS A 195 -7.64 5.98 2.80
CA HIS A 195 -7.01 6.61 3.97
C HIS A 195 -7.52 8.03 4.25
N HIS A 196 -7.81 8.80 3.20
CA HIS A 196 -8.08 10.24 3.31
C HIS A 196 -9.49 10.67 2.88
N GLY A 197 -10.25 9.77 2.25
CA GLY A 197 -11.59 10.04 1.76
C GLY A 197 -12.66 9.96 2.86
N GLN A 198 -13.77 10.68 2.64
CA GLN A 198 -14.99 10.56 3.44
C GLN A 198 -15.97 9.63 2.72
N PRO A 199 -16.25 8.41 3.23
CA PRO A 199 -17.22 7.53 2.59
C PRO A 199 -18.62 8.18 2.59
N THR A 200 -19.20 8.33 1.41
CA THR A 200 -20.50 8.99 1.18
C THR A 200 -21.71 8.16 1.60
N LYS A 201 -21.51 6.92 2.10
CA LYS A 201 -22.57 6.02 2.57
C LYS A 201 -22.29 5.55 3.99
N GLU A 202 -23.34 5.58 4.82
CA GLU A 202 -23.29 5.24 6.25
C GLU A 202 -22.65 3.87 6.50
N VAL A 203 -21.52 3.86 7.18
CA VAL A 203 -20.79 2.64 7.59
C VAL A 203 -21.41 2.10 8.89
N PRO A 204 -21.71 0.79 9.02
CA PRO A 204 -22.29 0.23 10.23
C PRO A 204 -21.39 0.38 11.47
N LYS A 205 -22.00 0.85 12.57
CA LYS A 205 -21.38 1.06 13.88
C LYS A 205 -20.81 -0.22 14.47
N ASN A 206 -19.48 -0.37 14.45
CA ASN A 206 -18.72 -1.19 15.39
C ASN A 206 -17.30 -0.64 15.65
N LEU A 207 -17.13 0.69 15.53
CA LEU A 207 -15.84 1.38 15.64
C LEU A 207 -15.50 1.91 17.04
N LYS A 208 -16.24 1.54 18.10
CA LYS A 208 -15.93 2.00 19.47
C LYS A 208 -14.59 1.48 20.03
N HIS A 209 -13.94 0.51 19.39
CA HIS A 209 -12.72 -0.09 19.91
C HIS A 209 -11.41 0.46 19.31
N TYR A 210 -11.45 1.28 18.25
CA TYR A 210 -10.22 1.81 17.66
C TYR A 210 -9.78 3.13 18.31
N ASN A 211 -10.68 3.92 18.90
CA ASN A 211 -10.29 5.09 19.71
C ASN A 211 -9.44 4.71 20.95
N LEU A 212 -9.46 3.45 21.39
CA LEU A 212 -8.64 2.97 22.51
C LEU A 212 -7.25 2.46 22.09
N LEU A 213 -7.00 2.21 20.80
CA LEU A 213 -5.67 1.85 20.28
C LEU A 213 -4.91 3.06 19.72
N ILE A 214 -5.59 4.20 19.60
CA ILE A 214 -5.05 5.50 19.15
C ILE A 214 -4.73 6.40 20.36
N SER A 215 -4.64 5.86 21.59
CA SER A 215 -4.28 6.64 22.77
C SER A 215 -2.78 6.95 22.80
N SER A 216 -2.35 7.85 21.93
CA SER A 216 -1.17 8.69 22.15
C SER A 216 -1.46 9.63 23.34
N PRO A 217 -0.48 9.95 24.21
CA PRO A 217 -0.69 10.78 25.40
C PRO A 217 -1.00 12.27 25.11
N TYR A 218 -1.31 12.64 23.86
CA TYR A 218 -1.64 14.01 23.43
C TYR A 218 -3.05 14.05 22.81
N PRO A 219 -4.11 14.23 23.63
CA PRO A 219 -5.50 14.19 23.18
C PRO A 219 -5.94 15.41 22.36
N ASP A 220 -5.15 16.49 22.33
CA ASP A 220 -5.56 17.78 21.74
C ASP A 220 -5.13 17.99 20.26
N MET A 221 -4.52 16.98 19.62
CA MET A 221 -4.07 17.06 18.21
C MET A 221 -4.69 16.03 17.26
N ILE A 222 -5.69 15.28 17.73
CA ILE A 222 -6.35 14.23 16.94
C ILE A 222 -7.71 14.76 16.48
N ASP A 223 -7.77 15.34 15.29
CA ASP A 223 -9.01 15.21 14.51
C ASP A 223 -9.20 13.71 14.30
N GLU A 224 -10.32 13.16 14.78
CA GLU A 224 -10.65 11.73 14.66
C GLU A 224 -10.31 11.19 13.25
N PRO A 225 -9.73 9.98 13.12
CA PRO A 225 -9.64 9.34 11.82
C PRO A 225 -11.04 9.35 11.19
N CYS A 226 -11.16 9.85 9.97
CA CYS A 226 -12.46 10.26 9.39
C CYS A 226 -13.51 9.12 9.32
N CYS A 227 -13.10 7.87 9.47
CA CYS A 227 -14.01 6.73 9.67
C CYS A 227 -14.74 6.70 11.03
N ALA A 228 -14.33 7.47 12.04
CA ALA A 228 -14.89 7.43 13.39
C ALA A 228 -16.07 8.40 13.60
N SER A 229 -16.27 9.40 12.73
CA SER A 229 -17.27 10.44 12.94
C SER A 229 -18.65 10.09 12.37
N VAL A 230 -19.28 8.98 12.77
CA VAL A 230 -20.71 8.75 12.49
C VAL A 230 -21.43 8.14 13.69
N SER A 231 -22.03 9.01 14.52
CA SER A 231 -22.99 8.62 15.57
C SER A 231 -24.14 9.61 15.58
N LYS A 232 -25.35 9.20 15.18
CA LYS A 232 -26.50 8.82 16.05
C LYS A 232 -27.63 8.41 15.07
N ARG A 233 -27.98 7.14 14.88
CA ARG A 233 -29.12 6.44 15.51
C ARG A 233 -29.43 5.19 14.64
N PHE A 234 -30.03 4.18 15.29
CA PHE A 234 -30.77 3.04 14.72
C PHE A 234 -30.01 1.89 14.00
N ILE A 235 -30.51 0.67 14.26
CA ILE A 235 -30.10 -0.69 13.83
C ILE A 235 -31.21 -1.15 12.84
N PRO A 236 -30.95 -1.90 11.72
CA PRO A 236 -30.62 -3.33 11.79
C PRO A 236 -29.64 -3.96 10.75
N THR A 237 -29.02 -5.03 11.26
CA THR A 237 -28.40 -6.22 10.65
C THR A 237 -28.48 -6.43 9.12
N LYS A 238 -27.33 -6.57 8.44
CA LYS A 238 -27.17 -7.32 7.16
C LYS A 238 -25.73 -7.88 6.98
N PRO A 239 -25.54 -8.93 6.15
CA PRO A 239 -24.50 -9.95 6.30
C PRO A 239 -23.12 -9.58 5.71
N ALA A 240 -22.13 -10.41 6.04
CA ALA A 240 -20.69 -10.28 5.82
C ALA A 240 -20.17 -10.29 4.35
N HIS A 241 -20.98 -9.89 3.37
CA HIS A 241 -20.57 -9.96 1.95
C HIS A 241 -19.81 -8.74 1.43
N ASP A 242 -19.95 -7.57 2.06
CA ASP A 242 -19.28 -6.34 1.65
C ASP A 242 -18.84 -5.54 2.88
N GLU A 243 -17.78 -5.98 3.56
CA GLU A 243 -17.06 -5.09 4.48
C GLU A 243 -16.55 -3.89 3.65
N PRO A 244 -16.82 -2.63 4.04
CA PRO A 244 -16.39 -1.48 3.25
C PRO A 244 -14.89 -1.60 2.97
N SER A 245 -14.46 -1.46 1.71
CA SER A 245 -13.06 -1.60 1.28
C SER A 245 -12.08 -0.82 2.19
N CYS A 246 -12.52 0.31 2.74
CA CYS A 246 -11.78 1.07 3.75
C CYS A 246 -11.53 0.28 5.05
N ARG A 247 -12.57 -0.30 5.66
CA ARG A 247 -12.41 -1.11 6.88
C ARG A 247 -11.57 -2.36 6.63
N TYR A 248 -11.74 -2.97 5.46
CA TYR A 248 -10.92 -4.09 5.01
C TYR A 248 -9.43 -3.73 4.96
N HIS A 249 -9.09 -2.60 4.33
CA HIS A 249 -7.72 -2.15 4.18
C HIS A 249 -7.11 -1.61 5.49
N LEU A 250 -7.89 -0.91 6.31
CA LEU A 250 -7.42 -0.47 7.63
C LEU A 250 -7.14 -1.66 8.57
N ASN A 251 -7.89 -2.76 8.46
CA ASN A 251 -7.56 -3.99 9.20
C ASN A 251 -6.21 -4.57 8.77
N HIS A 252 -5.86 -4.47 7.49
CA HIS A 252 -4.54 -4.87 7.00
C HIS A 252 -3.43 -4.05 7.67
N HIS A 253 -3.57 -2.73 7.76
CA HIS A 253 -2.58 -1.85 8.42
C HIS A 253 -2.43 -2.09 9.93
N PHE A 254 -3.55 -2.15 10.66
CA PHE A 254 -3.55 -2.04 12.12
C PHE A 254 -3.79 -3.36 12.86
N ARG A 255 -4.14 -4.45 12.17
CA ARG A 255 -4.47 -5.73 12.81
C ARG A 255 -3.77 -6.94 12.23
N VAL A 256 -3.90 -7.18 10.93
CA VAL A 256 -3.41 -8.41 10.28
C VAL A 256 -2.78 -8.08 8.94
N GLN A 257 -1.50 -7.73 8.95
CA GLN A 257 -0.74 -7.32 7.76
C GLN A 257 -0.44 -8.49 6.81
N THR A 258 -0.50 -9.72 7.30
CA THR A 258 -0.32 -10.95 6.48
C THR A 258 -1.56 -11.36 5.69
N LYS A 259 -2.62 -10.54 5.72
CA LYS A 259 -3.91 -10.74 5.04
C LYS A 259 -4.38 -9.41 4.45
N GLY A 260 -5.27 -9.44 3.48
CA GLY A 260 -5.90 -8.24 2.94
C GLY A 260 -5.06 -7.47 1.92
N PHE A 261 -4.50 -8.18 0.94
CA PHE A 261 -3.59 -7.58 -0.05
C PHE A 261 -4.30 -6.89 -1.21
N GLY A 262 -5.57 -7.20 -1.49
CA GLY A 262 -6.36 -6.52 -2.49
C GLY A 262 -6.86 -5.16 -2.01
N ILE A 263 -6.51 -4.08 -2.70
CA ILE A 263 -6.95 -2.72 -2.40
C ILE A 263 -8.20 -2.36 -3.20
N THR A 264 -8.15 -2.61 -4.52
CA THR A 264 -9.28 -2.31 -5.41
C THR A 264 -10.42 -3.30 -5.26
N SER A 265 -10.10 -4.56 -4.96
CA SER A 265 -11.10 -5.61 -4.71
C SER A 265 -10.54 -6.72 -3.82
N SER A 266 -11.42 -7.42 -3.10
CA SER A 266 -11.07 -8.61 -2.31
C SER A 266 -11.07 -9.92 -3.13
N LEU A 267 -11.14 -9.83 -4.46
CA LEU A 267 -11.25 -11.00 -5.35
C LEU A 267 -10.08 -11.98 -5.15
N TRP A 268 -8.86 -11.48 -5.27
CA TRP A 268 -7.66 -12.33 -5.19
C TRP A 268 -7.41 -12.84 -3.77
N ASP A 269 -7.78 -12.10 -2.74
CA ASP A 269 -7.75 -12.61 -1.37
C ASP A 269 -8.73 -13.76 -1.13
N LYS A 270 -9.88 -13.77 -1.81
CA LYS A 270 -10.79 -14.94 -1.80
C LYS A 270 -10.16 -16.11 -2.53
N VAL A 271 -9.63 -15.88 -3.73
CA VAL A 271 -9.01 -16.93 -4.57
C VAL A 271 -7.83 -17.59 -3.86
N PHE A 272 -6.99 -16.81 -3.19
CA PHE A 272 -5.74 -17.29 -2.57
C PHE A 272 -5.81 -17.45 -1.04
N GLY A 273 -7.00 -17.34 -0.43
CA GLY A 273 -7.19 -17.59 1.00
C GLY A 273 -6.50 -16.57 1.93
N THR A 274 -6.38 -15.32 1.50
CA THR A 274 -5.76 -14.22 2.26
C THR A 274 -6.76 -13.17 2.75
N LEU A 275 -8.06 -13.48 2.79
CA LEU A 275 -9.05 -12.61 3.44
C LEU A 275 -8.76 -12.43 4.94
N PRO A 276 -8.84 -11.20 5.48
CA PRO A 276 -8.81 -10.97 6.92
C PRO A 276 -10.01 -11.62 7.62
N PRO A 277 -9.83 -12.15 8.84
CA PRO A 277 -10.93 -12.75 9.59
C PRO A 277 -11.96 -11.68 10.00
N SER A 278 -13.24 -11.94 9.73
CA SER A 278 -14.33 -11.13 10.28
C SER A 278 -14.42 -11.37 11.79
N LYS A 279 -14.67 -10.35 12.61
CA LYS A 279 -14.77 -10.46 14.08
C LYS A 279 -15.92 -11.40 14.58
N VAL A 280 -16.61 -12.11 13.70
CA VAL A 280 -17.68 -13.06 14.04
C VAL A 280 -17.11 -14.48 13.91
N GLY A 281 -16.44 -14.98 14.95
CA GLY A 281 -15.95 -16.36 14.91
C GLY A 281 -15.03 -16.84 16.04
N GLU A 282 -14.39 -15.95 16.80
CA GLU A 282 -13.62 -16.36 17.99
C GLU A 282 -14.55 -16.50 19.21
N LYS A 283 -15.35 -17.56 19.20
CA LYS A 283 -15.63 -18.30 20.43
C LYS A 283 -15.09 -19.70 20.23
N SER A 284 -13.86 -19.90 20.69
CA SER A 284 -13.32 -21.23 20.95
C SER A 284 -14.20 -21.90 21.99
N ASN A 285 -14.85 -23.01 21.61
CA ASN A 285 -15.18 -24.08 22.54
C ASN A 285 -13.97 -25.00 22.67
#